data_AF-A0A2T7A6B9-F1
#
_entry.id   AF-A0A2T7A6B9-F1
#
_cell.length_a   1.000
_cell.length_b   1.000
_cell.length_c   1.000
_cell.angle_alpha   90.00
_cell.angle_beta   90.00
_cell.angle_gamma   90.00
#
_symmetry.space_group_name_H-M   'P 1'
#
loop_
_entity.id
_entity.type
_entity.pdbx_description
1 polymer ?
#
loop_
_entity_poly.entity_id
_entity_poly.type
_entity_poly.pdbx_seq_one_letter_code
_entity_poly.pdbx_strand_id
1 'polypeptide(L)'
;MPSCSWGVPLSPLQSKFAASLVATTLLVVVLFFVAYPRSAYSYSDFEFGFDPFGGEADIFRRENEIVRGLGNNVPGSYNLEFGQINYWVLEPSQLFIDGDDDGNARKRGEGPVGELRKRQDGDGNGGGGGGRTRTVYLTFNTCLQPQHNNSDEAAGDSDGNVPKLPQLELYLSNNSSNQAPGPGVSDGSQISIPVVLGYANLTFGASGSIWAGVYAPDVEDRTQWGGIWNYELVLSTRKPYHGYVEDQFLYLVDSDNEAALLITGNMTSGSSADGGVDEEVEGDELMERPPPYLLYAQNRGVSSRFQGLEKSYCAVTKLAQVRPGSFDVSMTKRGFGGLPKQQFHLKELNRSSSYYGYLARPNSTNPSDTSGTLWPGLRINTKKDGNCQIIYNLPFCSEVAYAVPSNPTLFNLDNLTNFYDDTAKSWYKNFSYSLQQIQCNASSSAQYSLARDCSDCDAAYKNWLCAVTIPRCMDFSSKLPYLAERAVGELFYNASSGKNQTHPFNTTDIALSLGDANMTHAKSSRNVKIDQVIRPGPYKEVKPCMDLCWTLVQSCPSDLGFQCPGSGSLGMMQSYGTRDLKGDVTCSFLGAVYFLSSAERRWNWVSGGGGWIWALGVAAWFAWTGF
;
A
#
# COMPACT_ATOMS: atom_id res chain seq x y z
N MET A 1 -64.09 -36.13 -25.20
CA MET A 1 -62.66 -36.41 -25.43
C MET A 1 -61.93 -36.25 -24.11
N PRO A 2 -61.14 -37.24 -23.67
CA PRO A 2 -60.85 -37.45 -22.27
C PRO A 2 -59.57 -36.75 -21.81
N SER A 3 -59.66 -36.06 -20.67
CA SER A 3 -58.54 -35.59 -19.88
C SER A 3 -58.07 -36.71 -18.95
N CYS A 4 -56.87 -37.23 -19.19
CA CYS A 4 -56.21 -38.21 -18.33
C CYS A 4 -55.86 -37.58 -16.96
N SER A 5 -56.58 -37.98 -15.92
CA SER A 5 -56.18 -37.78 -14.52
C SER A 5 -55.45 -39.04 -14.06
N TRP A 6 -54.13 -38.96 -13.89
CA TRP A 6 -53.33 -39.96 -13.18
C TRP A 6 -52.82 -39.32 -11.89
N GLY A 7 -53.57 -39.49 -10.81
CA GLY A 7 -53.14 -39.19 -9.45
C GLY A 7 -53.44 -40.39 -8.58
N VAL A 8 -52.44 -41.22 -8.32
CA VAL A 8 -52.55 -42.32 -7.34
C VAL A 8 -52.67 -41.69 -5.94
N PRO A 9 -53.67 -42.04 -5.12
CA PRO A 9 -53.79 -41.50 -3.77
C PRO A 9 -52.65 -42.04 -2.90
N LEU A 10 -51.70 -41.16 -2.55
CA LEU A 10 -50.61 -41.48 -1.65
C LEU A 10 -51.18 -41.76 -0.25
N SER A 11 -50.72 -42.83 0.40
CA SER A 11 -51.10 -43.12 1.78
C SER A 11 -50.63 -42.00 2.72
N PRO A 12 -51.24 -41.82 3.91
CA PRO A 12 -50.85 -40.77 4.85
C PRO A 12 -49.36 -40.82 5.23
N LEU A 13 -48.75 -42.01 5.20
CA LEU A 13 -47.34 -42.21 5.47
C LEU A 13 -46.46 -41.77 4.30
N GLN A 14 -46.88 -42.06 3.07
CA GLN A 14 -46.19 -41.64 1.83
C GLN A 14 -46.27 -40.12 1.65
N SER A 15 -47.40 -39.50 1.99
CA SER A 15 -47.58 -38.05 2.00
C SER A 15 -46.65 -37.36 3.01
N LYS A 16 -46.53 -37.92 4.22
CA LYS A 16 -45.60 -37.40 5.24
C LYS A 16 -44.14 -37.58 4.86
N PHE A 17 -43.79 -38.71 4.24
CA PHE A 17 -42.42 -38.94 3.76
C PHE A 17 -42.06 -37.99 2.61
N ALA A 18 -42.97 -37.80 1.65
CA ALA A 18 -42.79 -36.83 0.56
C ALA A 18 -42.65 -35.40 1.09
N ALA A 19 -43.50 -34.99 2.04
CA ALA A 19 -43.40 -33.67 2.67
C ALA A 19 -42.08 -33.48 3.43
N SER A 20 -41.61 -34.50 4.15
CA SER A 20 -40.34 -34.46 4.88
C SER A 20 -39.13 -34.42 3.94
N LEU A 21 -39.19 -35.15 2.82
CA LEU A 21 -38.13 -35.18 1.81
C LEU A 21 -38.03 -33.84 1.06
N VAL A 22 -39.17 -33.24 0.73
CA VAL A 22 -39.23 -31.90 0.12
C VAL A 22 -38.71 -30.85 1.10
N ALA A 23 -39.10 -30.90 2.37
CA ALA A 23 -38.61 -29.95 3.37
C ALA A 23 -37.09 -30.06 3.60
N THR A 24 -36.54 -31.28 3.66
CA THR A 24 -35.08 -31.47 3.83
C THR A 24 -34.29 -31.09 2.59
N THR A 25 -34.78 -31.39 1.39
CA THR A 25 -34.12 -30.94 0.15
C THR A 25 -34.15 -29.42 0.00
N LEU A 26 -35.26 -28.77 0.33
CA LEU A 26 -35.37 -27.30 0.30
C LEU A 26 -34.44 -26.64 1.33
N LEU A 27 -34.29 -27.24 2.50
CA LEU A 27 -33.36 -26.77 3.54
C LEU A 27 -31.89 -26.96 3.12
N VAL A 28 -31.54 -28.08 2.48
CA VAL A 28 -30.20 -28.30 1.91
C VAL A 28 -29.91 -27.31 0.78
N VAL A 29 -30.88 -27.00 -0.07
CA VAL A 29 -30.74 -26.00 -1.14
C VAL A 29 -30.53 -24.60 -0.54
N VAL A 30 -31.32 -24.22 0.48
CA VAL A 30 -31.14 -22.94 1.18
C VAL A 30 -29.77 -22.86 1.85
N LEU A 31 -29.34 -23.92 2.55
CA LEU A 31 -28.00 -23.97 3.15
C LEU A 31 -26.89 -23.94 2.10
N PHE A 32 -27.09 -24.55 0.93
CA PHE A 32 -26.15 -24.49 -0.18
C PHE A 32 -26.02 -23.06 -0.75
N PHE A 33 -27.12 -22.32 -0.87
CA PHE A 33 -27.11 -20.91 -1.30
C PHE A 33 -26.54 -19.96 -0.24
N VAL A 34 -26.71 -20.26 1.06
CA VAL A 34 -26.14 -19.49 2.16
C VAL A 34 -24.63 -19.77 2.34
N ALA A 35 -24.20 -21.02 2.16
CA ALA A 35 -22.80 -21.41 2.32
C ALA A 35 -21.92 -21.12 1.08
N TYR A 36 -22.53 -21.01 -0.11
CA TYR A 36 -21.84 -20.70 -1.36
C TYR A 36 -22.55 -19.56 -2.12
N PRO A 37 -22.38 -18.29 -1.71
CA PRO A 37 -22.85 -17.17 -2.50
C PRO A 37 -22.01 -17.09 -3.79
N ARG A 38 -22.44 -17.78 -4.85
CA ARG A 38 -22.01 -17.44 -6.21
C ARG A 38 -22.64 -16.09 -6.53
N SER A 39 -21.86 -15.04 -6.31
CA SER A 39 -21.84 -13.79 -7.07
C SER A 39 -23.15 -13.50 -7.82
N ALA A 40 -24.19 -13.16 -7.05
CA ALA A 40 -25.20 -12.25 -7.55
C ALA A 40 -24.51 -10.88 -7.65
N TYR A 41 -24.04 -10.56 -8.86
CA TYR A 41 -23.89 -9.17 -9.26
C TYR A 41 -25.24 -8.51 -9.00
N SER A 42 -25.33 -7.76 -7.90
CA SER A 42 -26.35 -6.74 -7.78
C SER A 42 -25.98 -5.66 -8.79
N TYR A 43 -26.58 -5.75 -9.96
CA TYR A 43 -26.97 -4.57 -10.71
C TYR A 43 -27.93 -3.80 -9.80
N SER A 44 -27.37 -2.89 -9.00
CA SER A 44 -28.16 -1.81 -8.43
C SER A 44 -28.19 -0.74 -9.52
N ASP A 45 -29.28 -0.75 -10.30
CA ASP A 45 -29.87 0.52 -10.70
C ASP A 45 -30.17 1.26 -9.40
N PHE A 46 -29.21 2.05 -8.93
CA PHE A 46 -29.48 3.04 -7.91
C PHE A 46 -30.13 4.20 -8.63
N GLU A 47 -31.45 4.07 -8.76
CA GLU A 47 -32.36 5.15 -9.09
C GLU A 47 -32.02 6.36 -8.21
N PHE A 48 -31.85 7.52 -8.83
CA PHE A 48 -31.46 8.78 -8.20
C PHE A 48 -32.36 9.09 -6.99
N GLY A 49 -31.86 8.80 -5.79
CA GLY A 49 -32.31 9.44 -4.56
C GLY A 49 -31.79 10.87 -4.57
N PHE A 50 -32.60 11.78 -5.10
CA PHE A 50 -32.39 13.21 -5.05
C PHE A 50 -32.51 13.67 -3.59
N ASP A 51 -31.39 13.87 -2.89
CA ASP A 51 -31.34 14.70 -1.69
C ASP A 51 -30.92 16.13 -2.11
N PRO A 52 -31.86 17.09 -2.14
CA PRO A 52 -31.56 18.48 -2.46
C PRO A 52 -31.06 19.20 -1.21
N PHE A 53 -29.89 18.80 -0.70
CA PHE A 53 -29.17 19.59 0.30
C PHE A 53 -27.68 19.55 -0.01
N GLY A 54 -27.33 19.99 -1.22
CA GLY A 54 -26.03 20.62 -1.42
C GLY A 54 -25.97 21.87 -0.55
N GLY A 55 -24.88 22.05 0.19
CA GLY A 55 -24.63 23.30 0.91
C GLY A 55 -24.90 24.47 -0.02
N GLU A 56 -25.71 25.41 0.46
CA GLU A 56 -26.29 26.50 -0.31
C GLU A 56 -25.17 27.36 -0.93
N ALA A 57 -24.79 27.04 -2.16
CA ALA A 57 -23.93 27.87 -2.97
C ALA A 57 -24.81 28.91 -3.67
N ASP A 58 -24.63 30.19 -3.35
CA ASP A 58 -25.33 31.27 -4.04
C ASP A 58 -25.07 31.18 -5.55
N ILE A 59 -26.16 31.08 -6.32
CA ILE A 59 -26.13 31.06 -7.78
C ILE A 59 -26.31 32.50 -8.27
N PHE A 60 -25.25 33.09 -8.82
CA PHE A 60 -25.32 34.42 -9.41
C PHE A 60 -25.54 34.30 -10.92
N ARG A 61 -26.65 34.87 -11.40
CA ARG A 61 -26.93 34.99 -12.84
C ARG A 61 -26.27 36.28 -13.36
N ARG A 62 -25.21 36.17 -14.15
CA ARG A 62 -24.70 37.28 -14.99
C ARG A 62 -24.80 36.91 -16.46
N GLU A 63 -24.97 37.91 -17.30
CA GLU A 63 -25.37 37.79 -18.71
C GLU A 63 -24.60 36.65 -19.42
N ASN A 64 -25.36 35.59 -19.72
CA ASN A 64 -25.00 34.37 -20.47
C ASN A 64 -24.07 33.33 -19.82
N GLU A 65 -23.57 33.51 -18.59
CA GLU A 65 -22.72 32.50 -17.93
C GLU A 65 -23.08 32.32 -16.43
N ILE A 66 -23.22 31.06 -15.99
CA ILE A 66 -23.56 30.72 -14.59
C ILE A 66 -22.26 30.66 -13.78
N VAL A 67 -22.03 31.67 -12.95
CA VAL A 67 -20.90 31.71 -11.99
C VAL A 67 -21.39 31.25 -10.62
N ARG A 68 -20.72 30.23 -10.05
CA ARG A 68 -21.14 29.57 -8.80
C ARG A 68 -20.24 29.97 -7.63
N GLY A 69 -20.82 30.22 -6.46
CA GLY A 69 -20.07 30.47 -5.23
C GLY A 69 -19.35 29.22 -4.70
N LEU A 70 -18.08 29.37 -4.28
CA LEU A 70 -17.37 28.38 -3.47
C LEU A 70 -17.35 28.81 -2.01
N GLY A 71 -17.74 27.91 -1.10
CA GLY A 71 -17.53 28.08 0.32
C GLY A 71 -16.10 27.73 0.73
N ASN A 72 -15.57 28.37 1.77
CA ASN A 72 -14.26 28.01 2.34
C ASN A 72 -14.30 26.57 2.89
N ASN A 73 -13.42 25.70 2.38
CA ASN A 73 -13.31 24.29 2.75
C ASN A 73 -14.59 23.45 2.46
N VAL A 74 -15.41 23.89 1.50
CA VAL A 74 -16.59 23.14 1.03
C VAL A 74 -16.29 22.57 -0.36
N PRO A 75 -16.40 21.25 -0.57
CA PRO A 75 -16.14 20.67 -1.88
C PRO A 75 -17.23 21.01 -2.89
N GLY A 76 -16.86 21.64 -4.00
CA GLY A 76 -17.75 21.82 -5.14
C GLY A 76 -17.66 20.61 -6.07
N SER A 77 -18.67 19.73 -6.08
CA SER A 77 -18.74 18.56 -6.97
C SER A 77 -19.70 18.74 -8.14
N TYR A 78 -19.20 18.66 -9.37
CA TYR A 78 -19.99 18.97 -10.57
C TYR A 78 -19.64 18.09 -11.75
N ASN A 79 -20.63 17.93 -12.62
CA ASN A 79 -20.50 17.21 -13.88
C ASN A 79 -20.14 18.16 -15.03
N LEU A 80 -19.35 17.66 -15.97
CA LEU A 80 -18.96 18.37 -17.19
C LEU A 80 -19.07 17.43 -18.40
N GLU A 81 -19.62 17.95 -19.48
CA GLU A 81 -19.60 17.31 -20.80
C GLU A 81 -18.47 17.88 -21.67
N PHE A 82 -18.16 17.21 -22.78
CA PHE A 82 -17.13 17.62 -23.74
C PHE A 82 -17.34 19.06 -24.24
N GLY A 83 -16.28 19.87 -24.14
CA GLY A 83 -16.27 21.27 -24.58
C GLY A 83 -16.97 22.24 -23.61
N GLN A 84 -17.51 21.78 -22.48
CA GLN A 84 -18.12 22.66 -21.49
C GLN A 84 -17.08 23.25 -20.52
N ILE A 85 -17.41 24.44 -20.00
CA ILE A 85 -16.65 25.11 -18.94
C ILE A 85 -17.59 25.49 -17.81
N ASN A 86 -17.14 25.29 -16.58
CA ASN A 86 -17.82 25.74 -15.37
C ASN A 86 -16.99 26.84 -14.68
N TYR A 87 -17.64 27.93 -14.28
CA TYR A 87 -17.00 29.05 -13.60
C TYR A 87 -17.38 29.12 -12.12
N TRP A 88 -16.37 29.44 -11.31
CA TRP A 88 -16.39 29.48 -9.87
C TRP A 88 -15.93 30.83 -9.37
N VAL A 89 -16.52 31.31 -8.28
CA VAL A 89 -16.06 32.50 -7.57
C VAL A 89 -15.94 32.23 -6.07
N LEU A 90 -14.80 32.60 -5.50
CA LEU A 90 -14.62 32.72 -4.06
C LEU A 90 -14.68 34.21 -3.70
N GLU A 91 -15.69 34.58 -2.93
CA GLU A 91 -15.85 35.95 -2.48
C GLU A 91 -14.87 36.32 -1.35
N PRO A 92 -14.49 37.60 -1.21
CA PRO A 92 -13.60 38.04 -0.15
C PRO A 92 -14.16 37.77 1.26
N SER A 93 -15.49 37.74 1.40
CA SER A 93 -16.18 37.40 2.64
C SER A 93 -15.78 36.03 3.17
N GLN A 94 -15.60 35.05 2.28
CA GLN A 94 -15.25 33.67 2.59
C GLN A 94 -13.77 33.49 3.00
N LEU A 95 -12.89 34.43 2.60
CA LEU A 95 -11.45 34.37 2.92
C LEU A 95 -11.15 34.63 4.40
N PHE A 96 -12.00 35.38 5.08
CA PHE A 96 -11.78 35.85 6.46
C PHE A 96 -12.80 35.31 7.46
N ILE A 97 -13.52 34.23 7.10
CA ILE A 97 -14.37 33.51 8.06
C ILE A 97 -13.46 32.69 8.98
N ASP A 98 -13.23 33.21 10.19
CA ASP A 98 -12.65 32.43 11.29
C ASP A 98 -13.76 31.51 11.83
N GLY A 99 -13.89 30.32 11.26
CA GLY A 99 -14.84 29.32 11.72
C GLY A 99 -14.44 28.75 13.09
N ASP A 100 -14.93 29.38 14.17
CA ASP A 100 -15.12 28.79 15.48
C ASP A 100 -16.56 28.27 15.55
N ASP A 101 -16.77 26.97 15.34
CA ASP A 101 -17.90 26.26 15.94
C ASP A 101 -17.57 24.77 16.05
N ASP A 102 -16.67 24.46 16.99
CA ASP A 102 -16.60 23.13 17.58
C ASP A 102 -17.56 23.14 18.78
N GLY A 103 -18.53 22.24 18.76
CA GLY A 103 -19.84 22.46 19.35
C GLY A 103 -19.88 22.68 20.87
N ASN A 104 -20.49 23.78 21.30
CA ASN A 104 -21.30 23.82 22.54
C ASN A 104 -22.20 25.07 22.59
N ALA A 105 -23.33 25.04 21.87
CA ALA A 105 -24.39 26.03 22.02
C ALA A 105 -25.07 25.90 23.40
N ARG A 106 -24.47 26.49 24.45
CA ARG A 106 -25.18 26.74 25.71
C ARG A 106 -26.00 28.02 25.57
N LYS A 107 -27.32 27.82 25.49
CA LYS A 107 -28.38 28.80 25.71
C LYS A 107 -28.07 29.73 26.90
N ARG A 108 -28.10 31.04 26.65
CA ARG A 108 -28.47 32.13 27.58
C ARG A 108 -28.80 33.33 26.68
N GLY A 109 -30.04 33.82 26.58
CA GLY A 109 -30.92 34.29 27.65
C GLY A 109 -30.90 35.83 27.58
N GLU A 110 -32.01 36.43 27.12
CA GLU A 110 -32.24 37.88 27.03
C GLU A 110 -31.94 38.64 28.34
N GLY A 111 -31.28 39.80 28.22
CA GLY A 111 -31.16 40.81 29.30
C GLY A 111 -29.87 41.67 29.20
N PRO A 112 -29.86 42.92 29.70
CA PRO A 112 -29.61 44.07 28.84
C PRO A 112 -28.19 44.70 28.94
N VAL A 113 -27.88 45.45 27.88
CA VAL A 113 -26.88 46.51 27.67
C VAL A 113 -26.01 46.88 28.89
N GLY A 114 -24.69 46.67 28.78
CA GLY A 114 -23.70 47.12 29.75
C GLY A 114 -22.25 47.08 29.25
N GLU A 115 -21.73 48.27 28.95
CA GLU A 115 -20.31 48.71 29.01
C GLU A 115 -19.21 48.02 28.19
N LEU A 116 -18.80 48.76 27.14
CA LEU A 116 -17.50 48.70 26.47
C LEU A 116 -16.34 48.91 27.47
N ARG A 117 -15.60 47.85 27.81
CA ARG A 117 -14.27 47.98 28.42
C ARG A 117 -13.19 48.16 27.36
N LYS A 118 -12.92 49.43 27.11
CA LYS A 118 -11.74 50.02 26.48
C LYS A 118 -10.44 49.42 27.07
N ARG A 119 -9.57 48.83 26.24
CA ARG A 119 -8.15 48.65 26.56
C ARG A 119 -7.35 49.76 25.86
N GLN A 120 -6.95 50.74 26.66
CA GLN A 120 -5.80 51.65 26.48
C GLN A 120 -4.63 50.97 27.22
N ASP A 121 -3.35 50.95 26.82
CA ASP A 121 -2.46 51.84 26.05
C ASP A 121 -1.37 50.96 25.37
N GLY A 122 -0.56 51.38 24.39
CA GLY A 122 -0.30 52.72 23.87
C GLY A 122 0.64 52.73 22.65
N ASP A 123 0.62 53.88 21.98
CA ASP A 123 1.48 54.49 20.95
C ASP A 123 2.79 53.79 20.53
N GLY A 124 3.19 53.81 19.25
CA GLY A 124 2.59 54.53 18.13
C GLY A 124 3.40 54.45 16.82
N ASN A 125 2.78 55.07 15.82
CA ASN A 125 3.31 55.60 14.57
C ASN A 125 3.53 54.66 13.37
N GLY A 126 2.78 54.94 12.29
CA GLY A 126 3.12 54.52 10.92
C GLY A 126 1.97 53.89 10.16
N GLY A 127 1.16 54.70 9.48
CA GLY A 127 0.10 54.26 8.59
C GLY A 127 0.57 53.24 7.54
N GLY A 128 -0.22 52.20 7.37
CA GLY A 128 -0.09 51.23 6.30
C GLY A 128 -1.37 50.41 6.22
N GLY A 129 -2.38 50.93 5.52
CA GLY A 129 -3.52 50.15 5.05
C GLY A 129 -3.08 49.14 3.99
N GLY A 130 -2.20 48.21 4.38
CA GLY A 130 -1.85 47.06 3.57
C GLY A 130 -3.04 46.09 3.61
N GLY A 131 -3.70 45.88 2.47
CA GLY A 131 -4.80 44.94 2.36
C GLY A 131 -4.41 43.60 2.98
N ARG A 132 -5.23 43.09 3.91
CA ARG A 132 -4.98 41.79 4.55
C ARG A 132 -4.97 40.71 3.46
N THR A 133 -3.83 40.07 3.25
CA THR A 133 -3.69 38.92 2.34
C THR A 133 -3.81 37.63 3.15
N ARG A 134 -4.61 36.67 2.68
CA ARG A 134 -4.80 35.33 3.28
C ARG A 134 -4.23 34.27 2.33
N THR A 135 -3.56 33.26 2.88
CA THR A 135 -3.13 32.09 2.11
C THR A 135 -4.34 31.22 1.76
N VAL A 136 -4.44 30.85 0.49
CA VAL A 136 -5.49 29.97 -0.05
C VAL A 136 -4.83 28.75 -0.70
N TYR A 137 -5.33 27.58 -0.34
CA TYR A 137 -4.99 26.29 -0.92
C TYR A 137 -6.10 25.89 -1.87
N LEU A 138 -5.78 25.83 -3.16
CA LEU A 138 -6.64 25.27 -4.19
C LEU A 138 -6.25 23.81 -4.38
N THR A 139 -7.22 22.92 -4.28
CA THR A 139 -7.05 21.49 -4.59
C THR A 139 -8.16 21.03 -5.51
N PHE A 140 -7.81 20.21 -6.48
CA PHE A 140 -8.71 19.72 -7.52
C PHE A 140 -8.50 18.23 -7.73
N ASN A 141 -9.60 17.48 -7.79
CA ASN A 141 -9.62 16.08 -8.13
C ASN A 141 -10.67 15.80 -9.22
N THR A 142 -10.32 15.04 -10.24
CA THR A 142 -11.28 14.44 -11.16
C THR A 142 -11.73 13.10 -10.60
N CYS A 143 -13.02 12.92 -10.30
CA CYS A 143 -13.55 11.69 -9.69
C CYS A 143 -14.07 10.67 -10.70
N LEU A 144 -14.61 11.15 -11.83
CA LEU A 144 -15.04 10.33 -12.95
C LEU A 144 -14.55 10.95 -14.25
N GLN A 145 -14.29 10.12 -15.25
CA GLN A 145 -14.03 10.56 -16.61
C GLN A 145 -14.73 9.62 -17.60
N PRO A 146 -15.03 10.12 -18.82
CA PRO A 146 -15.49 9.29 -19.93
C PRO A 146 -14.59 8.07 -20.16
N GLN A 147 -15.21 6.96 -20.51
CA GLN A 147 -14.53 5.71 -20.82
C GLN A 147 -14.65 5.41 -22.30
N HIS A 148 -13.64 4.74 -22.86
CA HIS A 148 -13.69 4.30 -24.24
C HIS A 148 -14.71 3.17 -24.40
N ASN A 149 -15.61 3.26 -25.38
CA ASN A 149 -16.72 2.31 -25.54
C ASN A 149 -16.24 0.88 -25.88
N ASN A 150 -15.07 0.71 -26.49
CA ASN A 150 -14.45 -0.59 -26.79
C ASN A 150 -13.39 -0.95 -25.74
N SER A 151 -13.76 -0.99 -24.46
CA SER A 151 -12.84 -1.16 -23.32
C SER A 151 -12.31 -2.60 -23.09
N ASP A 152 -12.56 -3.53 -24.00
CA ASP A 152 -12.08 -4.92 -23.90
C ASP A 152 -10.59 -5.07 -24.30
N GLU A 153 -9.96 -4.04 -24.88
CA GLU A 153 -8.58 -4.10 -25.38
C GLU A 153 -7.54 -3.26 -24.61
N ALA A 154 -7.93 -2.55 -23.54
CA ALA A 154 -7.03 -1.64 -22.81
C ALA A 154 -6.29 -2.27 -21.61
N ALA A 155 -6.23 -3.60 -21.52
CA ALA A 155 -5.54 -4.31 -20.44
C ALA A 155 -4.14 -4.79 -20.87
N GLY A 156 -3.22 -3.84 -21.07
CA GLY A 156 -1.82 -4.15 -21.31
C GLY A 156 -0.96 -2.90 -21.41
N ASP A 157 0.29 -2.97 -20.95
CA ASP A 157 1.37 -2.01 -21.28
C ASP A 157 1.70 -2.03 -22.80
N SER A 158 0.71 -2.20 -23.67
CA SER A 158 0.88 -2.05 -25.10
C SER A 158 0.76 -0.57 -25.43
N ASP A 159 1.91 0.02 -25.75
CA ASP A 159 2.15 1.33 -26.36
C ASP A 159 1.50 1.47 -27.77
N GLY A 160 0.39 0.77 -28.02
CA GLY A 160 -0.32 0.73 -29.29
C GLY A 160 -1.56 1.60 -29.23
N ASN A 161 -1.53 2.75 -29.91
CA ASN A 161 -2.64 3.49 -30.54
C ASN A 161 -4.03 3.57 -29.84
N VAL A 162 -4.14 3.36 -28.53
CA VAL A 162 -5.37 3.66 -27.80
C VAL A 162 -5.47 5.18 -27.67
N PRO A 163 -6.55 5.82 -28.15
CA PRO A 163 -6.76 7.25 -28.01
C PRO A 163 -6.68 7.65 -26.53
N LYS A 164 -5.75 8.54 -26.17
CA LYS A 164 -5.62 9.05 -24.80
C LYS A 164 -6.64 10.16 -24.58
N LEU A 165 -7.49 10.01 -23.58
CA LEU A 165 -8.44 11.06 -23.20
C LEU A 165 -7.70 12.25 -22.59
N PRO A 166 -7.97 13.50 -23.03
CA PRO A 166 -7.39 14.68 -22.40
C PRO A 166 -7.90 14.86 -20.96
N GLN A 167 -7.03 15.40 -20.09
CA GLN A 167 -7.38 15.75 -18.71
C GLN A 167 -8.26 17.01 -18.68
N LEU A 168 -9.01 17.23 -17.59
CA LEU A 168 -9.66 18.51 -17.35
C LEU A 168 -8.62 19.64 -17.22
N GLU A 169 -8.95 20.83 -17.68
CA GLU A 169 -8.08 22.00 -17.58
C GLU A 169 -8.61 22.97 -16.54
N LEU A 170 -7.70 23.54 -15.74
CA LEU A 170 -8.04 24.43 -14.64
C LEU A 170 -7.39 25.79 -14.85
N TYR A 171 -8.20 26.84 -14.76
CA TYR A 171 -7.79 28.22 -14.97
C TYR A 171 -8.13 29.06 -13.75
N LEU A 172 -7.25 30.00 -13.39
CA LEU A 172 -7.41 30.88 -12.23
C LEU A 172 -7.17 32.34 -12.62
N SER A 173 -8.00 33.24 -12.09
CA SER A 173 -7.86 34.69 -12.21
C SER A 173 -8.12 35.37 -10.86
N ASN A 174 -7.30 36.35 -10.52
CA ASN A 174 -7.48 37.24 -9.36
C ASN A 174 -7.82 38.68 -9.78
N ASN A 175 -8.08 38.91 -11.07
CA ASN A 175 -8.33 40.22 -11.63
C ASN A 175 -9.82 40.39 -11.93
N SER A 176 -10.43 41.47 -11.42
CA SER A 176 -11.83 41.79 -11.66
C SER A 176 -12.19 41.99 -13.14
N SER A 177 -11.19 42.25 -13.99
CA SER A 177 -11.39 42.35 -15.44
C SER A 177 -11.54 40.99 -16.13
N ASN A 178 -11.09 39.90 -15.49
CA ASN A 178 -11.22 38.54 -16.02
C ASN A 178 -11.95 37.65 -14.99
N GLN A 179 -13.28 37.69 -15.04
CA GLN A 179 -14.15 36.93 -14.13
C GLN A 179 -14.49 35.52 -14.65
N ALA A 180 -14.12 35.21 -15.88
CA ALA A 180 -14.41 33.96 -16.57
C ALA A 180 -13.11 33.41 -17.23
N PRO A 181 -12.13 32.95 -16.41
CA PRO A 181 -10.87 32.45 -16.94
C PRO A 181 -11.09 31.12 -17.68
N GLY A 182 -10.43 30.94 -18.82
CA GLY A 182 -10.64 29.80 -19.71
C GLY A 182 -9.79 29.85 -20.98
N PRO A 183 -9.87 28.82 -21.84
CA PRO A 183 -9.01 28.67 -23.02
C PRO A 183 -9.23 29.76 -24.09
N GLY A 184 -10.40 30.41 -24.11
CA GLY A 184 -10.73 31.48 -25.06
C GLY A 184 -10.18 32.86 -24.70
N VAL A 185 -9.49 33.01 -23.56
CA VAL A 185 -8.99 34.30 -23.07
C VAL A 185 -7.50 34.46 -23.40
N SER A 186 -7.18 35.24 -24.44
CA SER A 186 -5.81 35.47 -24.93
C SER A 186 -5.06 36.63 -24.24
N ASP A 187 -5.77 37.66 -23.80
CA ASP A 187 -5.17 38.91 -23.28
C ASP A 187 -5.41 39.16 -21.77
N GLY A 188 -6.01 38.19 -21.07
CA GLY A 188 -6.33 38.29 -19.64
C GLY A 188 -5.21 37.76 -18.75
N SER A 189 -4.98 38.42 -17.61
CA SER A 189 -4.12 37.90 -16.54
C SER A 189 -4.77 36.66 -15.91
N GLN A 190 -4.48 35.47 -16.47
CA GLN A 190 -4.89 34.17 -15.93
C GLN A 190 -3.72 33.22 -15.78
N ILE A 191 -3.88 32.24 -14.90
CA ILE A 191 -2.93 31.16 -14.66
C ILE A 191 -3.60 29.85 -15.08
N SER A 192 -2.96 29.09 -15.96
CA SER A 192 -3.35 27.72 -16.27
C SER A 192 -2.64 26.78 -15.29
N ILE A 193 -3.43 25.93 -14.61
CA ILE A 193 -2.96 24.97 -13.62
C ILE A 193 -3.01 23.58 -14.27
N PRO A 194 -1.87 22.89 -14.42
CA PRO A 194 -1.86 21.57 -15.04
C PRO A 194 -2.54 20.55 -14.12
N VAL A 195 -3.56 19.88 -14.63
CA VAL A 195 -4.14 18.69 -13.99
C VAL A 195 -3.35 17.48 -14.48
N VAL A 196 -2.73 16.77 -13.53
CA VAL A 196 -1.86 15.62 -13.81
C VAL A 196 -2.45 14.39 -13.14
N LEU A 197 -2.78 13.41 -13.96
CA LEU A 197 -3.43 12.17 -13.54
C LEU A 197 -4.63 12.40 -12.61
N GLY A 198 -5.45 13.40 -12.94
CA GLY A 198 -6.66 13.75 -12.21
C GLY A 198 -6.47 14.61 -10.96
N TYR A 199 -5.25 15.05 -10.62
CA TYR A 199 -4.97 15.91 -9.46
C TYR A 199 -4.35 17.23 -9.88
N ALA A 200 -4.74 18.32 -9.21
CA ALA A 200 -4.00 19.58 -9.23
C ALA A 200 -4.03 20.27 -7.87
N ASN A 201 -2.96 20.99 -7.55
CA ASN A 201 -2.90 21.86 -6.39
C ASN A 201 -2.20 23.20 -6.69
N LEU A 202 -2.58 24.24 -5.97
CA LEU A 202 -1.92 25.54 -6.01
C LEU A 202 -2.08 26.25 -4.67
N THR A 203 -1.00 26.82 -4.15
CA THR A 203 -1.04 27.67 -2.95
C THR A 203 -0.70 29.10 -3.34
N PHE A 204 -1.55 30.07 -2.96
CA PHE A 204 -1.34 31.48 -3.29
C PHE A 204 -1.95 32.41 -2.24
N GLY A 205 -1.48 33.66 -2.19
CA GLY A 205 -2.04 34.70 -1.34
C GLY A 205 -3.16 35.45 -2.05
N ALA A 206 -4.30 35.66 -1.38
CA ALA A 206 -5.42 36.42 -1.92
C ALA A 206 -5.94 37.46 -0.92
N SER A 207 -6.30 38.64 -1.42
CA SER A 207 -6.92 39.73 -0.66
C SER A 207 -8.30 40.13 -1.19
N GLY A 208 -8.72 39.53 -2.32
CA GLY A 208 -9.95 39.87 -3.02
C GLY A 208 -10.56 38.62 -3.69
N SER A 209 -11.55 38.83 -4.54
CA SER A 209 -12.27 37.74 -5.18
C SER A 209 -11.34 36.91 -6.08
N ILE A 210 -11.57 35.61 -6.10
CA ILE A 210 -10.85 34.67 -6.96
C ILE A 210 -11.87 34.03 -7.89
N TRP A 211 -11.56 34.00 -9.18
CA TRP A 211 -12.34 33.31 -10.20
C TRP A 211 -11.59 32.09 -10.70
N ALA A 212 -12.27 30.96 -10.81
CA ALA A 212 -11.71 29.74 -11.38
C ALA A 212 -12.60 29.19 -12.50
N GLY A 213 -11.99 28.64 -13.53
CA GLY A 213 -12.66 28.01 -14.67
C GLY A 213 -12.20 26.56 -14.80
N VAL A 214 -13.13 25.62 -14.84
CA VAL A 214 -12.86 24.21 -15.07
C VAL A 214 -13.40 23.84 -16.45
N TYR A 215 -12.52 23.55 -17.38
CA TYR A 215 -12.84 23.24 -18.77
C TYR A 215 -12.64 21.75 -19.05
N ALA A 216 -13.60 21.15 -19.74
CA ALA A 216 -13.49 19.81 -20.29
C ALA A 216 -13.10 19.89 -21.77
N PRO A 217 -11.88 19.46 -22.15
CA PRO A 217 -11.45 19.52 -23.54
C PRO A 217 -12.36 18.73 -24.47
N ASP A 218 -12.54 19.24 -25.69
CA ASP A 218 -13.25 18.52 -26.73
C ASP A 218 -12.36 17.45 -27.38
N VAL A 219 -12.98 16.42 -27.94
CA VAL A 219 -12.29 15.33 -28.66
C VAL A 219 -12.82 15.22 -30.08
N GLU A 220 -11.96 14.82 -31.01
CA GLU A 220 -12.30 14.77 -32.45
C GLU A 220 -13.49 13.85 -32.75
N ASP A 221 -13.59 12.71 -32.06
CA ASP A 221 -14.71 11.75 -32.19
C ASP A 221 -15.35 11.42 -30.84
N ARG A 222 -16.44 12.12 -30.53
CA ARG A 222 -17.22 11.92 -29.29
C ARG A 222 -17.92 10.57 -29.22
N THR A 223 -18.15 9.89 -30.35
CA THR A 223 -18.92 8.63 -30.38
C THR A 223 -18.15 7.44 -29.80
N GLN A 224 -16.82 7.57 -29.68
CA GLN A 224 -15.93 6.57 -29.11
C GLN A 224 -15.95 6.58 -27.57
N TRP A 225 -16.51 7.62 -26.96
CA TRP A 225 -16.45 7.84 -25.52
C TRP A 225 -17.85 7.82 -24.91
N GLY A 226 -17.98 7.08 -23.81
CA GLY A 226 -19.20 7.00 -23.01
C GLY A 226 -19.01 7.62 -21.64
N GLY A 227 -19.99 8.41 -21.20
CA GLY A 227 -20.02 9.01 -19.87
C GLY A 227 -19.65 10.49 -19.84
N ILE A 228 -19.37 10.97 -18.63
CA ILE A 228 -19.15 12.39 -18.31
C ILE A 228 -17.96 12.53 -17.38
N TRP A 229 -17.43 13.76 -17.27
CA TRP A 229 -16.53 14.08 -16.17
C TRP A 229 -17.31 14.43 -14.91
N ASN A 230 -16.78 14.02 -13.77
CA ASN A 230 -17.15 14.55 -12.47
C ASN A 230 -15.86 14.99 -11.77
N TYR A 231 -15.87 16.16 -11.16
CA TYR A 231 -14.71 16.69 -10.43
C TYR A 231 -15.12 17.29 -9.09
N GLU A 232 -14.16 17.41 -8.18
CA GLU A 232 -14.25 18.13 -6.91
C GLU A 232 -13.20 19.25 -6.93
N LEU A 233 -13.66 20.51 -6.84
CA LEU A 233 -12.81 21.70 -6.68
C LEU A 233 -13.01 22.27 -5.28
N VAL A 234 -11.92 22.50 -4.56
CA VAL A 234 -11.97 23.03 -3.20
C VAL A 234 -10.96 24.15 -3.02
N LEU A 235 -11.41 25.23 -2.40
CA LEU A 235 -10.56 26.33 -1.92
C LEU A 235 -10.62 26.34 -0.40
N SER A 236 -9.47 26.21 0.25
CA SER A 236 -9.35 26.22 1.72
C SER A 236 -8.34 27.25 2.17
N THR A 237 -8.61 27.90 3.30
CA THR A 237 -7.71 28.90 3.90
C THR A 237 -6.82 28.33 5.01
N ARG A 238 -7.01 27.05 5.37
CA ARG A 238 -6.30 26.40 6.49
C ARG A 238 -5.29 25.36 6.02
N LYS A 239 -5.76 24.35 5.29
CA LYS A 239 -4.95 23.23 4.82
C LYS A 239 -5.48 22.72 3.47
N PRO A 240 -4.65 22.05 2.65
CA PRO A 240 -5.12 21.38 1.45
C PRO A 240 -6.24 20.39 1.77
N TYR A 241 -7.32 20.41 0.99
CA TYR A 241 -8.42 19.46 1.16
C TYR A 241 -8.08 18.10 0.52
N HIS A 242 -7.54 18.08 -0.70
CA HIS A 242 -6.94 16.89 -1.30
C HIS A 242 -5.41 16.96 -1.35
N GLY A 243 -4.76 15.88 -0.94
CA GLY A 243 -3.31 15.74 -0.98
C GLY A 243 -2.85 14.68 -1.96
N TYR A 244 -1.69 14.92 -2.59
CA TYR A 244 -0.91 13.88 -3.24
C TYR A 244 0.54 14.01 -2.80
N VAL A 245 1.11 12.92 -2.30
CA VAL A 245 2.52 12.86 -1.92
C VAL A 245 3.25 12.06 -2.98
N GLU A 246 4.25 12.65 -3.63
CA GLU A 246 5.07 11.95 -4.64
C GLU A 246 5.99 10.91 -4.01
N ASP A 247 6.22 11.02 -2.70
CA ASP A 247 7.08 10.10 -2.00
C ASP A 247 6.44 8.71 -1.86
N GLN A 248 7.20 7.62 -1.99
CA GLN A 248 6.67 6.27 -1.78
C GLN A 248 6.61 6.03 -0.27
N PHE A 249 5.43 5.68 0.23
CA PHE A 249 5.23 5.34 1.65
C PHE A 249 4.55 3.98 1.84
N LEU A 250 4.41 3.20 0.76
CA LEU A 250 3.89 1.84 0.74
C LEU A 250 4.96 0.92 0.14
N TYR A 251 5.18 -0.24 0.78
CA TYR A 251 6.20 -1.19 0.37
C TYR A 251 5.62 -2.61 0.31
N LEU A 252 6.03 -3.36 -0.71
CA LEU A 252 5.67 -4.76 -0.85
C LEU A 252 6.65 -5.58 0.01
N VAL A 253 6.13 -6.31 0.99
CA VAL A 253 6.96 -7.24 1.76
C VAL A 253 7.19 -8.48 0.91
N ASP A 254 6.11 -9.20 0.54
CA ASP A 254 6.14 -10.33 -0.39
C ASP A 254 4.72 -10.61 -0.92
N SER A 255 4.63 -11.47 -1.93
CA SER A 255 3.37 -12.02 -2.48
C SER A 255 3.36 -13.54 -2.39
N ASP A 256 2.20 -14.17 -2.48
CA ASP A 256 2.11 -15.57 -2.90
C ASP A 256 1.25 -15.66 -4.17
N ASN A 257 0.66 -16.81 -4.46
CA ASN A 257 -0.18 -16.97 -5.64
C ASN A 257 -1.54 -16.27 -5.51
N GLU A 258 -2.06 -16.03 -4.30
CA GLU A 258 -3.40 -15.47 -4.07
C GLU A 258 -3.45 -14.32 -3.06
N ALA A 259 -2.32 -13.96 -2.48
CA ALA A 259 -2.23 -12.95 -1.45
C ALA A 259 -0.98 -12.07 -1.62
N ALA A 260 -1.01 -10.91 -0.99
CA ALA A 260 0.13 -10.01 -0.91
C ALA A 260 0.18 -9.34 0.46
N LEU A 261 1.40 -9.22 0.99
CA LEU A 261 1.66 -8.56 2.25
C LEU A 261 2.42 -7.26 2.01
N LEU A 262 1.85 -6.16 2.48
CA LEU A 262 2.41 -4.82 2.33
C LEU A 262 2.53 -4.14 3.68
N ILE A 263 3.45 -3.17 3.77
CA ILE A 263 3.61 -2.31 4.94
C ILE A 263 3.80 -0.86 4.52
N THR A 264 3.47 0.07 5.42
CA THR A 264 3.84 1.48 5.28
C THR A 264 5.30 1.73 5.65
N GLY A 265 5.78 2.94 5.39
CA GLY A 265 6.97 3.46 6.06
C GLY A 265 6.77 3.60 7.57
N ASN A 266 7.84 3.99 8.27
CA ASN A 266 7.81 4.21 9.72
C ASN A 266 6.80 5.31 10.05
N MET A 267 5.92 5.05 11.02
CA MET A 267 4.93 5.99 11.52
C MET A 267 5.41 6.56 12.87
N THR A 268 5.77 7.83 12.87
CA THR A 268 6.43 8.59 13.94
C THR A 268 6.06 10.07 13.80
N SER A 269 6.47 10.91 14.76
CA SER A 269 6.31 12.36 14.68
C SER A 269 7.18 13.05 13.61
N GLY A 270 8.10 12.33 12.97
CA GLY A 270 8.96 12.84 11.89
C GLY A 270 8.76 12.12 10.56
N SER A 271 7.66 11.39 10.39
CA SER A 271 7.39 10.58 9.20
C SER A 271 7.24 11.40 7.92
N SER A 272 6.91 12.69 8.00
CA SER A 272 6.84 13.59 6.84
C SER A 272 8.17 13.71 6.11
N ALA A 273 9.30 13.58 6.81
CA ALA A 273 10.64 13.59 6.20
C ALA A 273 10.88 12.38 5.27
N ASP A 274 10.19 11.27 5.52
CA ASP A 274 10.27 10.02 4.76
C ASP A 274 9.05 9.81 3.83
N GLY A 275 8.26 10.86 3.59
CA GLY A 275 7.08 10.81 2.73
C GLY A 275 5.79 10.31 3.40
N GLY A 276 5.79 10.13 4.71
CA GLY A 276 4.61 9.81 5.52
C GLY A 276 3.86 11.06 6.00
N VAL A 277 3.07 10.89 7.06
CA VAL A 277 2.42 11.99 7.79
C VAL A 277 2.87 11.92 9.23
N ASP A 278 3.20 13.07 9.82
CA ASP A 278 3.63 13.15 11.22
C ASP A 278 2.50 12.74 12.15
N GLU A 279 2.72 11.67 12.91
CA GLU A 279 1.75 11.18 13.88
C GLU A 279 1.81 12.01 15.16
N GLU A 280 0.64 12.31 15.72
CA GLU A 280 0.53 13.04 17.00
C GLU A 280 1.03 12.22 18.19
N VAL A 281 1.04 10.89 18.05
CA VAL A 281 1.46 9.94 19.08
C VAL A 281 2.41 8.90 18.51
N GLU A 282 3.22 8.31 19.38
CA GLU A 282 4.31 7.43 18.99
C GLU A 282 4.31 6.11 19.77
N GLY A 283 5.12 5.17 19.29
CA GLY A 283 5.45 3.96 20.05
C GLY A 283 4.24 3.05 20.27
N ASP A 284 4.03 2.64 21.51
CA ASP A 284 2.99 1.68 21.89
C ASP A 284 1.57 2.25 21.77
N GLU A 285 1.38 3.54 22.07
CA GLU A 285 0.05 4.17 21.96
C GLU A 285 -0.44 4.13 20.50
N LEU A 286 0.45 4.39 19.54
CA LEU A 286 0.13 4.33 18.13
C LEU A 286 -0.25 2.92 17.67
N MET A 287 0.31 1.88 18.28
CA MET A 287 0.01 0.48 17.95
C MET A 287 -1.40 0.05 18.41
N GLU A 288 -1.96 0.74 19.40
CA GLU A 288 -3.30 0.47 19.94
C GLU A 288 -4.39 1.28 19.22
N ARG A 289 -4.02 2.31 18.48
CA ARG A 289 -4.96 3.13 17.71
C ARG A 289 -5.47 2.41 16.46
N PRO A 290 -6.69 2.73 15.99
CA PRO A 290 -7.17 2.27 14.69
C PRO A 290 -6.19 2.66 13.57
N PRO A 291 -5.83 1.74 12.67
CA PRO A 291 -4.88 2.02 11.60
C PRO A 291 -5.37 3.17 10.69
N PRO A 292 -4.62 4.28 10.54
CA PRO A 292 -5.12 5.49 9.88
C PRO A 292 -5.08 5.43 8.36
N TYR A 293 -4.27 4.55 7.76
CA TYR A 293 -4.15 4.43 6.32
C TYR A 293 -5.17 3.44 5.74
N LEU A 294 -5.57 3.67 4.50
CA LEU A 294 -6.42 2.82 3.69
C LEU A 294 -5.63 2.34 2.48
N LEU A 295 -5.99 1.15 1.98
CA LEU A 295 -5.39 0.59 0.77
C LEU A 295 -6.48 0.29 -0.26
N TYR A 296 -6.18 0.64 -1.50
CA TYR A 296 -6.99 0.29 -2.66
C TYR A 296 -6.12 -0.49 -3.64
N ALA A 297 -6.68 -1.47 -4.34
CA ALA A 297 -5.93 -2.16 -5.39
C ALA A 297 -6.75 -2.37 -6.66
N GLN A 298 -6.04 -2.39 -7.79
CA GLN A 298 -6.61 -2.55 -9.12
C GLN A 298 -5.83 -3.60 -9.89
N ASN A 299 -6.53 -4.61 -10.43
CA ASN A 299 -5.94 -5.59 -11.32
C ASN A 299 -5.58 -4.91 -12.65
N ARG A 300 -4.35 -5.13 -13.13
CA ARG A 300 -3.86 -4.60 -14.41
C ARG A 300 -4.39 -5.35 -15.62
N GLY A 301 -4.86 -6.58 -15.44
CA GLY A 301 -5.48 -7.41 -16.48
C GLY A 301 -6.94 -7.04 -16.77
N VAL A 302 -7.48 -6.01 -16.11
CA VAL A 302 -8.84 -5.50 -16.30
C VAL A 302 -8.76 -4.01 -16.58
N SER A 303 -9.61 -3.50 -17.48
CA SER A 303 -9.69 -2.06 -17.76
C SER A 303 -9.99 -1.28 -16.48
N SER A 304 -9.14 -0.29 -16.19
CA SER A 304 -9.31 0.55 -15.00
C SER A 304 -10.21 1.73 -15.32
N ARG A 305 -11.30 1.89 -14.57
CA ARG A 305 -12.23 3.02 -14.72
C ARG A 305 -11.61 4.37 -14.33
N PHE A 306 -10.44 4.34 -13.69
CA PHE A 306 -9.69 5.52 -13.27
C PHE A 306 -8.30 5.55 -13.93
N GLN A 307 -8.10 4.87 -15.06
CA GLN A 307 -6.86 4.96 -15.83
C GLN A 307 -6.62 6.41 -16.29
N GLY A 308 -5.46 6.99 -15.97
CA GLY A 308 -5.21 8.41 -16.16
C GLY A 308 -5.74 9.30 -15.03
N LEU A 309 -6.33 8.74 -13.96
CA LEU A 309 -6.78 9.45 -12.75
C LEU A 309 -6.05 8.94 -11.49
N GLU A 310 -4.87 8.36 -11.64
CA GLU A 310 -4.15 7.66 -10.56
C GLU A 310 -3.66 8.57 -9.42
N LYS A 311 -3.64 9.89 -9.61
CA LYS A 311 -3.32 10.86 -8.55
C LYS A 311 -4.58 11.43 -7.86
N SER A 312 -5.76 11.15 -8.38
CA SER A 312 -7.03 11.62 -7.81
C SER A 312 -7.48 10.73 -6.67
N TYR A 313 -7.50 11.29 -5.45
CA TYR A 313 -7.98 10.60 -4.26
C TYR A 313 -9.43 10.12 -4.42
N CYS A 314 -10.34 10.96 -4.94
CA CYS A 314 -11.73 10.56 -5.09
C CYS A 314 -11.93 9.50 -6.18
N ALA A 315 -11.15 9.52 -7.28
CA ALA A 315 -11.25 8.49 -8.31
C ALA A 315 -10.81 7.13 -7.78
N VAL A 316 -9.62 7.06 -7.16
CA VAL A 316 -9.07 5.80 -6.64
C VAL A 316 -9.99 5.20 -5.56
N THR A 317 -10.43 6.02 -4.61
CA THR A 317 -11.27 5.56 -3.49
C THR A 317 -12.66 5.09 -3.94
N LYS A 318 -13.26 5.76 -4.94
CA LYS A 318 -14.61 5.44 -5.45
C LYS A 318 -14.61 4.34 -6.52
N LEU A 319 -13.53 4.14 -7.27
CA LEU A 319 -13.52 3.29 -8.47
C LEU A 319 -12.63 2.04 -8.39
N ALA A 320 -11.71 1.94 -7.44
CA ALA A 320 -10.86 0.77 -7.32
C ALA A 320 -11.65 -0.53 -7.04
N GLN A 321 -11.16 -1.63 -7.60
CA GLN A 321 -11.75 -2.96 -7.48
C GLN A 321 -11.63 -3.52 -6.05
N VAL A 322 -10.42 -3.50 -5.49
CA VAL A 322 -10.14 -3.96 -4.13
C VAL A 322 -10.22 -2.76 -3.21
N ARG A 323 -11.03 -2.87 -2.16
CA ARG A 323 -11.36 -1.76 -1.24
C ARG A 323 -11.12 -2.14 0.22
N PRO A 324 -10.97 -1.15 1.12
CA PRO A 324 -10.91 -1.39 2.55
C PRO A 324 -12.07 -2.29 3.03
N GLY A 325 -11.76 -3.24 3.92
CA GLY A 325 -12.71 -4.22 4.43
C GLY A 325 -12.70 -5.58 3.69
N SER A 326 -12.07 -5.67 2.52
CA SER A 326 -11.87 -6.95 1.79
C SER A 326 -10.59 -7.71 2.17
N PHE A 327 -9.78 -7.14 3.05
CA PHE A 327 -8.47 -7.66 3.44
C PHE A 327 -8.17 -7.33 4.90
N ASP A 328 -7.14 -7.97 5.47
CA ASP A 328 -6.78 -7.73 6.87
C ASP A 328 -5.84 -6.52 6.99
N VAL A 329 -6.06 -5.72 8.02
CA VAL A 329 -5.22 -4.57 8.38
C VAL A 329 -4.78 -4.73 9.83
N SER A 330 -3.50 -4.48 10.10
CA SER A 330 -2.92 -4.58 11.44
C SER A 330 -1.73 -3.63 11.59
N MET A 331 -1.32 -3.37 12.83
CA MET A 331 -0.08 -2.64 13.12
C MET A 331 1.08 -3.63 13.34
N THR A 332 2.30 -3.24 13.01
CA THR A 332 3.51 -4.04 13.23
C THR A 332 4.72 -3.16 13.57
N LYS A 333 5.68 -3.71 14.31
CA LYS A 333 6.98 -3.06 14.58
C LYS A 333 8.14 -3.71 13.82
N ARG A 334 7.82 -4.64 12.92
CA ARG A 334 8.79 -5.45 12.17
C ARG A 334 9.76 -4.58 11.37
N GLY A 335 11.01 -5.03 11.32
CA GLY A 335 12.09 -4.45 10.57
C GLY A 335 13.00 -3.55 11.42
N PHE A 336 13.96 -2.94 10.75
CA PHE A 336 14.98 -2.13 11.42
C PHE A 336 14.34 -0.97 12.22
N GLY A 337 14.85 -0.75 13.43
CA GLY A 337 14.40 0.31 14.34
C GLY A 337 13.19 -0.04 15.22
N GLY A 338 12.45 -1.13 14.96
CA GLY A 338 11.32 -1.52 15.80
C GLY A 338 10.17 -0.49 15.81
N LEU A 339 10.08 0.34 14.78
CA LEU A 339 9.15 1.46 14.73
C LEU A 339 7.77 1.02 14.21
N PRO A 340 6.67 1.61 14.72
CA PRO A 340 5.32 1.31 14.27
C PRO A 340 5.17 1.51 12.75
N LYS A 341 4.50 0.55 12.12
CA LYS A 341 4.11 0.55 10.71
C LYS A 341 2.73 -0.06 10.61
N GLN A 342 1.99 0.33 9.59
CA GLN A 342 0.73 -0.32 9.26
C GLN A 342 0.98 -1.42 8.22
N GLN A 343 0.33 -2.56 8.40
CA GLN A 343 0.45 -3.76 7.59
C GLN A 343 -0.90 -4.10 6.93
N PHE A 344 -0.85 -4.44 5.64
CA PHE A 344 -1.98 -4.86 4.83
C PHE A 344 -1.75 -6.26 4.27
N HIS A 345 -2.68 -7.18 4.52
CA HIS A 345 -2.65 -8.54 3.96
C HIS A 345 -3.82 -8.74 3.01
N LEU A 346 -3.57 -8.50 1.72
CA LEU A 346 -4.53 -8.69 0.64
C LEU A 346 -4.71 -10.17 0.40
N LYS A 347 -5.95 -10.60 0.22
CA LYS A 347 -6.34 -11.98 -0.03
C LYS A 347 -7.13 -12.06 -1.33
N GLU A 348 -7.35 -13.28 -1.81
CA GLU A 348 -8.23 -13.57 -2.95
C GLU A 348 -7.80 -12.86 -4.25
N LEU A 349 -6.50 -12.61 -4.40
CA LEU A 349 -5.92 -12.09 -5.63
C LEU A 349 -5.85 -13.19 -6.69
N ASN A 350 -6.08 -12.83 -7.95
CA ASN A 350 -5.82 -13.74 -9.07
C ASN A 350 -4.35 -14.15 -9.14
N ARG A 351 -4.10 -15.43 -9.47
CA ARG A 351 -2.77 -16.00 -9.67
C ARG A 351 -2.07 -15.45 -10.90
N SER A 352 -0.73 -15.44 -10.91
CA SER A 352 0.09 -14.99 -12.04
C SER A 352 -0.38 -13.64 -12.62
N SER A 353 -0.84 -12.73 -11.77
CA SER A 353 -1.47 -11.46 -12.14
C SER A 353 -0.71 -10.28 -11.54
N SER A 354 -0.86 -9.12 -12.16
CA SER A 354 -0.24 -7.88 -11.71
C SER A 354 -1.31 -6.90 -11.24
N TYR A 355 -1.06 -6.23 -10.12
CA TYR A 355 -1.94 -5.24 -9.50
C TYR A 355 -1.17 -3.95 -9.25
N TYR A 356 -1.89 -2.83 -9.19
CA TYR A 356 -1.42 -1.61 -8.54
C TYR A 356 -2.10 -1.47 -7.18
N GLY A 357 -1.33 -1.25 -6.12
CA GLY A 357 -1.81 -0.91 -4.79
C GLY A 357 -1.60 0.58 -4.50
N TYR A 358 -2.64 1.28 -4.09
CA TYR A 358 -2.64 2.71 -3.79
C TYR A 358 -2.91 2.91 -2.30
N LEU A 359 -1.95 3.53 -1.61
CA LEU A 359 -2.11 3.95 -0.22
C LEU A 359 -2.85 5.29 -0.18
N ALA A 360 -3.79 5.40 0.75
CA ALA A 360 -4.60 6.58 0.97
C ALA A 360 -4.71 6.86 2.48
N ARG A 361 -4.91 8.12 2.86
CA ARG A 361 -5.20 8.52 4.25
C ARG A 361 -6.30 9.56 4.23
N PRO A 362 -7.49 9.28 4.81
CA PRO A 362 -8.53 10.28 4.94
C PRO A 362 -8.09 11.37 5.93
N ASN A 363 -8.47 12.62 5.67
CA ASN A 363 -8.14 13.72 6.59
C ASN A 363 -9.11 13.81 7.78
N SER A 364 -10.22 13.07 7.72
CA SER A 364 -11.29 13.03 8.71
C SER A 364 -11.79 11.60 8.86
N THR A 365 -12.30 11.28 10.05
CA THR A 365 -12.97 10.01 10.32
C THR A 365 -14.43 10.01 9.86
N ASN A 366 -14.96 11.16 9.44
CA ASN A 366 -16.34 11.27 8.95
C ASN A 366 -16.46 10.60 7.55
N PRO A 367 -17.32 9.59 7.38
CA PRO A 367 -17.51 8.91 6.09
C PRO A 367 -18.02 9.81 4.96
N SER A 368 -18.66 10.96 5.29
CA SER A 368 -19.14 11.91 4.28
C SER A 368 -18.04 12.85 3.78
N ASP A 369 -16.86 12.84 4.41
CA ASP A 369 -15.74 13.68 4.02
C ASP A 369 -14.95 13.00 2.89
N THR A 370 -14.88 13.66 1.74
CA THR A 370 -14.13 13.19 0.57
C THR A 370 -12.66 13.63 0.59
N SER A 371 -12.23 14.34 1.64
CA SER A 371 -10.86 14.80 1.80
C SER A 371 -9.89 13.69 2.20
N GLY A 372 -8.67 13.79 1.69
CA GLY A 372 -7.63 12.83 1.99
C GLY A 372 -6.41 13.00 1.12
N THR A 373 -5.38 12.24 1.47
CA THR A 373 -4.08 12.22 0.82
C THR A 373 -3.86 10.87 0.13
N LEU A 374 -3.26 10.89 -1.06
CA LEU A 374 -2.94 9.71 -1.84
C LEU A 374 -1.42 9.63 -2.08
N TRP A 375 -0.91 8.41 -2.22
CA TRP A 375 0.48 8.10 -2.52
C TRP A 375 0.61 7.39 -3.88
N PRO A 376 1.81 7.28 -4.46
CA PRO A 376 2.00 6.64 -5.76
C PRO A 376 1.63 5.16 -5.71
N GLY A 377 1.08 4.67 -6.82
CA GLY A 377 0.72 3.26 -6.96
C GLY A 377 1.95 2.35 -6.95
N LEU A 378 1.92 1.32 -6.12
CA LEU A 378 2.96 0.29 -6.04
C LEU A 378 2.54 -0.95 -6.84
N ARG A 379 3.46 -1.49 -7.66
CA ARG A 379 3.21 -2.72 -8.39
C ARG A 379 3.32 -3.95 -7.49
N ILE A 380 2.32 -4.83 -7.58
CA ILE A 380 2.25 -6.10 -6.86
C ILE A 380 2.10 -7.22 -7.90
N ASN A 381 2.92 -8.26 -7.82
CA ASN A 381 2.84 -9.40 -8.73
C ASN A 381 2.59 -10.67 -7.91
N THR A 382 1.54 -11.42 -8.22
CA THR A 382 1.27 -12.72 -7.59
C THR A 382 2.08 -13.82 -8.25
N LYS A 383 2.48 -14.81 -7.45
CA LYS A 383 3.23 -16.00 -7.87
C LYS A 383 2.36 -16.94 -8.71
N LYS A 384 3.00 -17.87 -9.43
CA LYS A 384 2.33 -18.77 -10.38
C LYS A 384 2.21 -20.21 -9.87
N ASP A 385 3.24 -20.75 -9.25
CA ASP A 385 3.40 -22.21 -9.10
C ASP A 385 2.55 -22.77 -7.94
N GLY A 386 2.19 -21.92 -6.97
CA GLY A 386 1.24 -22.22 -5.89
C GLY A 386 1.82 -23.07 -4.75
N ASN A 387 3.14 -23.22 -4.69
CA ASN A 387 3.88 -23.92 -3.63
C ASN A 387 4.68 -22.97 -2.73
N CYS A 388 4.36 -21.67 -2.78
CA CYS A 388 4.84 -20.68 -1.85
C CYS A 388 3.61 -20.04 -1.17
N GLN A 389 3.66 -19.82 0.15
CA GLN A 389 2.57 -19.17 0.90
C GLN A 389 3.14 -18.18 1.90
N ILE A 390 2.54 -16.99 2.01
CA ILE A 390 2.99 -15.97 2.97
C ILE A 390 2.67 -16.42 4.40
N ILE A 391 3.68 -16.37 5.26
CA ILE A 391 3.52 -16.46 6.72
C ILE A 391 4.03 -15.18 7.38
N TYR A 392 3.38 -14.72 8.44
CA TYR A 392 3.74 -13.52 9.19
C TYR A 392 3.24 -13.61 10.64
N ASN A 393 3.68 -12.67 11.49
CA ASN A 393 3.36 -12.60 12.93
C ASN A 393 3.68 -13.88 13.73
N LEU A 394 4.81 -14.51 13.41
CA LEU A 394 5.32 -15.67 14.13
C LEU A 394 5.73 -15.29 15.58
N PRO A 395 5.30 -16.03 16.61
CA PRO A 395 5.65 -15.72 18.00
C PRO A 395 7.15 -15.74 18.31
N PHE A 396 7.90 -16.72 17.79
CA PHE A 396 9.34 -16.78 18.00
C PHE A 396 10.09 -15.99 16.92
N CYS A 397 9.96 -16.34 15.64
CA CYS A 397 10.58 -15.63 14.52
C CYS A 397 9.79 -14.39 14.08
N SER A 398 9.58 -13.44 15.02
CA SER A 398 8.73 -12.25 14.87
C SER A 398 9.01 -11.40 13.63
N GLU A 399 10.24 -11.43 13.12
CA GLU A 399 10.68 -10.64 11.97
C GLU A 399 10.41 -11.33 10.60
N VAL A 400 9.97 -12.59 10.57
CA VAL A 400 9.61 -13.33 9.33
C VAL A 400 8.22 -12.96 8.81
N ALA A 401 8.17 -12.38 7.61
CA ALA A 401 6.94 -11.98 6.91
C ALA A 401 7.13 -12.12 5.40
N TYR A 402 7.27 -13.34 4.92
CA TYR A 402 7.51 -13.59 3.50
C TYR A 402 6.92 -14.92 3.07
N ALA A 403 6.88 -15.16 1.77
CA ALA A 403 6.41 -16.42 1.24
C ALA A 403 7.41 -17.53 1.55
N VAL A 404 6.93 -18.64 2.10
CA VAL A 404 7.72 -19.83 2.43
C VAL A 404 7.24 -21.02 1.60
N PRO A 405 8.07 -22.06 1.40
CA PRO A 405 7.63 -23.26 0.72
C PRO A 405 6.43 -23.87 1.44
N SER A 406 5.40 -24.18 0.70
CA SER A 406 4.14 -24.68 1.24
C SER A 406 3.56 -25.75 0.33
N ASN A 407 2.64 -26.53 0.90
CA ASN A 407 1.80 -27.42 0.14
C ASN A 407 0.35 -27.22 0.60
N PRO A 408 -0.47 -26.50 -0.18
CA PRO A 408 -1.82 -26.14 0.23
C PRO A 408 -2.76 -27.35 0.35
N THR A 409 -2.37 -28.52 -0.18
CA THR A 409 -3.16 -29.75 -0.02
C THR A 409 -2.90 -30.48 1.30
N LEU A 410 -1.75 -30.21 1.94
CA LEU A 410 -1.32 -30.89 3.17
C LEU A 410 -1.35 -29.97 4.40
N PHE A 411 -1.17 -28.66 4.20
CA PHE A 411 -1.05 -27.68 5.28
C PHE A 411 -2.08 -26.56 5.13
N ASN A 412 -2.70 -26.19 6.25
CA ASN A 412 -3.33 -24.88 6.40
C ASN A 412 -2.27 -23.85 6.84
N LEU A 413 -2.63 -22.57 6.78
CA LEU A 413 -1.72 -21.48 7.13
C LEU A 413 -1.18 -21.57 8.57
N ASP A 414 -2.04 -21.92 9.54
CA ASP A 414 -1.65 -21.99 10.95
C ASP A 414 -0.65 -23.11 11.22
N ASN A 415 -0.89 -24.32 10.68
CA ASN A 415 0.03 -25.44 10.86
C ASN A 415 1.35 -25.20 10.11
N LEU A 416 1.31 -24.53 8.96
CA LEU A 416 2.51 -24.13 8.23
C LEU A 416 3.35 -23.16 9.07
N THR A 417 2.71 -22.13 9.63
CA THR A 417 3.35 -21.12 10.47
C THR A 417 3.95 -21.77 11.72
N ASN A 418 3.19 -22.61 12.42
CA ASN A 418 3.66 -23.32 13.61
C ASN A 418 4.82 -24.28 13.29
N PHE A 419 4.76 -25.01 12.16
CA PHE A 419 5.84 -25.90 11.75
C PHE A 419 7.18 -25.18 11.64
N TYR A 420 7.20 -24.03 10.96
CA TYR A 420 8.41 -23.25 10.77
C TYR A 420 8.88 -22.60 12.09
N ASP A 421 7.96 -21.99 12.84
CA ASP A 421 8.29 -21.27 14.08
C ASP A 421 8.76 -22.23 15.19
N ASP A 422 8.04 -23.34 15.41
CA ASP A 422 8.40 -24.33 16.42
C ASP A 422 9.71 -25.05 16.09
N THR A 423 9.99 -25.27 14.81
CA THR A 423 11.27 -25.87 14.38
C THR A 423 12.43 -24.93 14.73
N ALA A 424 12.32 -23.64 14.40
CA ALA A 424 13.35 -22.66 14.75
C ALA A 424 13.50 -22.53 16.26
N LYS A 425 12.39 -22.42 17.00
CA LYS A 425 12.38 -22.34 18.47
C LYS A 425 13.01 -23.56 19.14
N SER A 426 12.76 -24.75 18.60
CA SER A 426 13.34 -26.00 19.12
C SER A 426 14.86 -26.02 18.97
N TRP A 427 15.38 -25.61 17.81
CA TRP A 427 16.81 -25.54 17.54
C TRP A 427 17.52 -24.44 18.35
N TYR A 428 16.82 -23.36 18.64
CA TYR A 428 17.32 -22.27 19.48
C TYR A 428 17.71 -22.71 20.90
N LYS A 429 17.04 -23.73 21.45
CA LYS A 429 17.17 -24.16 22.84
C LYS A 429 18.61 -24.53 23.25
N ASN A 430 19.37 -25.17 22.35
CA ASN A 430 20.75 -25.55 22.66
C ASN A 430 21.69 -24.35 22.70
N PHE A 431 21.45 -23.36 21.83
CA PHE A 431 22.18 -22.10 21.86
C PHE A 431 21.88 -21.32 23.14
N SER A 432 20.62 -21.23 23.56
CA SER A 432 20.28 -20.48 24.77
C SER A 432 20.95 -21.07 26.03
N TYR A 433 21.09 -22.40 26.12
CA TYR A 433 21.89 -23.02 27.17
C TYR A 433 23.38 -22.72 27.08
N SER A 434 23.93 -22.62 25.88
CA SER A 434 25.33 -22.26 25.66
C SER A 434 25.60 -20.80 26.04
N LEU A 435 24.70 -19.89 25.66
CA LEU A 435 24.79 -18.48 26.01
C LEU A 435 24.67 -18.25 27.53
N GLN A 436 23.89 -19.07 28.25
CA GLN A 436 23.79 -19.02 29.71
C GLN A 436 25.10 -19.39 30.43
N GLN A 437 26.04 -20.08 29.77
CA GLN A 437 27.36 -20.35 30.34
C GLN A 437 28.31 -19.14 30.21
N ILE A 438 27.97 -18.17 29.36
CA ILE A 438 28.73 -16.94 29.19
C ILE A 438 28.36 -15.96 30.31
N GLN A 439 29.36 -15.33 30.90
CA GLN A 439 29.17 -14.30 31.93
C GLN A 439 28.68 -12.99 31.29
N CYS A 440 27.38 -12.93 30.99
CA CYS A 440 26.75 -11.78 30.33
C CYS A 440 26.68 -10.51 31.19
N ASN A 441 26.73 -10.65 32.52
CA ASN A 441 26.72 -9.54 33.47
C ASN A 441 28.06 -9.52 34.22
N ALA A 442 29.11 -9.12 33.49
CA ALA A 442 30.47 -9.00 34.00
C ALA A 442 30.88 -7.51 34.11
N SER A 443 31.86 -7.21 34.95
CA SER A 443 32.46 -5.87 35.02
C SER A 443 33.07 -5.47 33.67
N SER A 444 33.28 -4.17 33.43
CA SER A 444 33.85 -3.66 32.15
C SER A 444 35.20 -4.26 31.75
N SER A 445 35.95 -4.84 32.70
CA SER A 445 37.21 -5.56 32.47
C SER A 445 37.07 -7.04 32.10
N ALA A 446 35.87 -7.62 32.23
CA ALA A 446 35.60 -9.05 32.04
C ALA A 446 34.49 -9.33 31.01
N GLN A 447 33.86 -8.28 30.48
CA GLN A 447 32.94 -8.39 29.35
C GLN A 447 33.69 -8.78 28.06
N TYR A 448 33.08 -9.63 27.24
CA TYR A 448 33.68 -10.10 25.99
C TYR A 448 33.73 -9.01 24.89
N SER A 449 32.95 -7.94 25.05
CA SER A 449 32.90 -6.80 24.12
C SER A 449 32.55 -5.51 24.86
N LEU A 450 33.10 -4.40 24.38
CA LEU A 450 32.75 -3.05 24.87
C LEU A 450 31.54 -2.45 24.13
N ALA A 451 31.16 -3.03 23.00
CA ALA A 451 30.16 -2.49 22.08
C ALA A 451 28.95 -3.41 21.89
N ARG A 452 29.02 -4.65 22.38
CA ARG A 452 27.99 -5.68 22.22
C ARG A 452 27.81 -6.41 23.53
N ASP A 453 26.60 -6.87 23.77
CA ASP A 453 26.27 -7.69 24.93
C ASP A 453 25.56 -8.99 24.52
N CYS A 454 25.27 -9.84 25.51
CA CYS A 454 24.59 -11.10 25.25
C CYS A 454 23.22 -10.94 24.61
N SER A 455 22.52 -9.81 24.79
CA SER A 455 21.24 -9.56 24.13
C SER A 455 21.42 -9.31 22.64
N ASP A 456 22.50 -8.62 22.24
CA ASP A 456 22.88 -8.50 20.82
C ASP A 456 23.21 -9.88 20.23
N CYS A 457 23.97 -10.71 20.94
CA CYS A 457 24.30 -12.06 20.49
C CYS A 457 23.04 -12.95 20.37
N ASP A 458 22.15 -12.90 21.37
CA ASP A 458 20.86 -13.58 21.40
C ASP A 458 20.01 -13.21 20.18
N ALA A 459 19.83 -11.90 19.94
CA ALA A 459 19.10 -11.37 18.80
C ALA A 459 19.76 -11.74 17.45
N ALA A 460 21.09 -11.65 17.34
CA ALA A 460 21.81 -11.97 16.12
C ALA A 460 21.71 -13.47 15.77
N TYR A 461 21.86 -14.35 16.76
CA TYR A 461 21.69 -15.79 16.56
C TYR A 461 20.25 -16.15 16.21
N LYS A 462 19.27 -15.58 16.91
CA LYS A 462 17.86 -15.77 16.60
C LYS A 462 17.54 -15.34 15.17
N ASN A 463 18.01 -14.16 14.75
CA ASN A 463 17.79 -13.65 13.40
C ASN A 463 18.44 -14.53 12.33
N TRP A 464 19.69 -14.93 12.55
CA TRP A 464 20.38 -15.88 11.67
C TRP A 464 19.63 -17.21 11.59
N LEU A 465 19.25 -17.78 12.74
CA LEU A 465 18.55 -19.08 12.83
C LEU A 465 17.21 -19.05 12.10
N CYS A 466 16.40 -18.01 12.30
CA CYS A 466 15.12 -17.85 11.61
C CYS A 466 15.32 -17.75 10.10
N ALA A 467 16.29 -16.98 9.62
CA ALA A 467 16.56 -16.83 8.19
C ALA A 467 17.06 -18.13 7.53
N VAL A 468 17.91 -18.91 8.20
CA VAL A 468 18.41 -20.19 7.65
C VAL A 468 17.42 -21.34 7.83
N THR A 469 16.49 -21.26 8.78
CA THR A 469 15.49 -22.31 9.03
C THR A 469 14.25 -22.13 8.15
N ILE A 470 13.88 -20.88 7.87
CA ILE A 470 12.65 -20.50 7.17
C ILE A 470 13.01 -19.89 5.81
N PRO A 471 13.16 -20.70 4.75
CA PRO A 471 13.58 -20.21 3.45
C PRO A 471 12.52 -19.32 2.81
N ARG A 472 12.96 -18.25 2.15
CA ARG A 472 12.10 -17.38 1.36
C ARG A 472 11.90 -17.98 -0.04
N CYS A 473 10.64 -18.22 -0.39
CA CYS A 473 10.20 -18.99 -1.54
C CYS A 473 9.88 -18.10 -2.75
N MET A 474 10.26 -18.56 -3.92
CA MET A 474 9.97 -17.97 -5.23
C MET A 474 9.55 -19.06 -6.21
N ASP A 475 8.79 -18.65 -7.23
CA ASP A 475 8.39 -19.53 -8.33
C ASP A 475 9.61 -20.22 -8.94
N PHE A 476 9.48 -21.52 -9.19
CA PHE A 476 10.53 -22.32 -9.79
C PHE A 476 10.85 -21.85 -11.21
N SER A 477 9.83 -21.32 -11.91
CA SER A 477 9.96 -20.74 -13.26
C SER A 477 10.76 -19.43 -13.32
N SER A 478 11.06 -18.79 -12.18
CA SER A 478 11.81 -17.54 -12.14
C SER A 478 13.25 -17.72 -12.66
N LYS A 479 13.73 -16.81 -13.52
CA LYS A 479 15.07 -16.87 -14.12
C LYS A 479 16.11 -15.98 -13.41
N LEU A 480 15.78 -15.47 -12.21
CA LEU A 480 16.67 -14.55 -11.50
C LEU A 480 17.96 -15.27 -11.04
N PRO A 481 19.15 -14.70 -11.28
CA PRO A 481 20.42 -15.42 -11.15
C PRO A 481 20.85 -15.70 -9.70
N TYR A 482 20.28 -14.98 -8.72
CA TYR A 482 20.62 -15.13 -7.31
C TYR A 482 19.81 -16.21 -6.59
N LEU A 483 18.81 -16.79 -7.25
CA LEU A 483 17.94 -17.82 -6.69
C LEU A 483 18.65 -19.19 -6.67
N ALA A 484 18.41 -19.96 -5.61
CA ALA A 484 18.87 -21.34 -5.52
C ALA A 484 17.72 -22.30 -5.81
N GLU A 485 17.92 -23.25 -6.71
CA GLU A 485 16.96 -24.32 -6.95
C GLU A 485 16.95 -25.31 -5.78
N ARG A 486 15.76 -25.77 -5.37
CA ARG A 486 15.57 -26.70 -4.25
C ARG A 486 14.55 -27.77 -4.60
N ALA A 487 14.68 -28.93 -3.95
CA ALA A 487 13.79 -30.09 -4.10
C ALA A 487 13.57 -30.49 -5.57
N VAL A 488 14.60 -30.35 -6.41
CA VAL A 488 14.54 -30.67 -7.83
C VAL A 488 14.35 -32.18 -8.00
N GLY A 489 13.28 -32.56 -8.71
CA GLY A 489 12.92 -33.96 -8.98
C GLY A 489 11.82 -34.51 -8.07
N GLU A 490 11.40 -33.77 -7.05
CA GLU A 490 10.25 -34.14 -6.21
C GLU A 490 8.91 -33.83 -6.89
N LEU A 491 7.87 -34.58 -6.55
CA LEU A 491 6.50 -34.33 -7.00
C LEU A 491 5.89 -33.16 -6.21
N PHE A 492 5.11 -32.29 -6.86
CA PHE A 492 4.36 -31.24 -6.17
C PHE A 492 2.92 -31.10 -6.67
N TYR A 493 2.08 -30.47 -5.85
CA TYR A 493 0.75 -30.08 -6.26
C TYR A 493 0.82 -28.78 -7.07
N ASN A 494 0.55 -28.86 -8.38
CA ASN A 494 0.51 -27.69 -9.24
C ASN A 494 -0.89 -27.09 -9.18
N ALA A 495 -1.02 -25.98 -8.47
CA ALA A 495 -2.29 -25.30 -8.23
C ALA A 495 -2.98 -24.87 -9.55
N SER A 496 -2.21 -24.52 -10.59
CA SER A 496 -2.75 -24.14 -11.91
C SER A 496 -3.37 -25.31 -12.67
N SER A 497 -2.93 -26.55 -12.39
CA SER A 497 -3.45 -27.76 -13.04
C SER A 497 -4.45 -28.56 -12.19
N GLY A 498 -4.56 -28.23 -10.90
CA GLY A 498 -5.38 -28.96 -9.91
C GLY A 498 -4.94 -30.41 -9.70
N LYS A 499 -3.72 -30.78 -10.12
CA LYS A 499 -3.19 -32.14 -10.09
C LYS A 499 -1.77 -32.17 -9.53
N ASN A 500 -1.39 -33.33 -8.97
CA ASN A 500 -0.01 -33.61 -8.66
C ASN A 500 0.77 -33.77 -9.96
N GLN A 501 1.84 -33.00 -10.11
CA GLN A 501 2.72 -33.03 -11.26
C GLN A 501 4.17 -33.11 -10.76
N THR A 502 5.01 -33.90 -11.45
CA THR A 502 6.43 -33.54 -11.49
C THR A 502 6.48 -32.25 -12.30
N HIS A 503 7.18 -31.22 -11.86
CA HIS A 503 7.39 -30.06 -12.74
C HIS A 503 8.19 -30.56 -13.95
N PRO A 504 7.66 -30.58 -15.19
CA PRO A 504 8.47 -30.85 -16.36
C PRO A 504 8.74 -29.48 -16.98
N PHE A 505 9.84 -28.85 -16.59
CA PHE A 505 10.56 -28.19 -17.67
C PHE A 505 11.10 -29.32 -18.54
N ASN A 506 10.81 -29.25 -19.83
CA ASN A 506 11.54 -30.00 -20.83
C ASN A 506 13.02 -29.86 -20.47
N THR A 507 13.74 -30.96 -20.32
CA THR A 507 15.12 -31.03 -19.79
C THR A 507 16.14 -30.23 -20.61
N THR A 508 15.68 -29.53 -21.65
CA THR A 508 16.41 -28.62 -22.53
C THR A 508 16.52 -27.18 -22.00
N ASP A 509 15.63 -26.71 -21.12
CA ASP A 509 15.65 -25.33 -20.59
C ASP A 509 16.38 -25.19 -19.25
N ILE A 510 16.57 -26.32 -18.55
CA ILE A 510 17.64 -26.38 -17.58
C ILE A 510 18.90 -26.41 -18.44
N ALA A 511 19.62 -25.29 -18.52
CA ALA A 511 21.04 -25.33 -18.78
C ALA A 511 21.69 -26.06 -17.59
N LEU A 512 21.39 -27.36 -17.46
CA LEU A 512 22.17 -28.27 -16.67
C LEU A 512 23.55 -28.16 -17.29
N SER A 513 24.46 -27.52 -16.57
CA SER A 513 25.84 -27.96 -16.57
C SER A 513 25.81 -29.45 -16.18
N LEU A 514 25.49 -30.33 -17.14
CA LEU A 514 25.50 -31.79 -17.06
C LEU A 514 26.94 -32.32 -16.91
N GLY A 515 27.80 -31.57 -16.22
CA GLY A 515 29.18 -31.93 -15.90
C GLY A 515 29.42 -32.13 -14.41
N ASP A 516 28.60 -31.57 -13.52
CA ASP A 516 28.94 -31.54 -12.09
C ASP A 516 28.14 -32.56 -11.28
N ALA A 517 28.80 -33.65 -10.91
CA ALA A 517 28.36 -34.66 -9.96
C ALA A 517 28.12 -34.13 -8.51
N ASN A 518 27.96 -32.81 -8.33
CA ASN A 518 27.87 -32.10 -7.05
C ASN A 518 26.51 -31.38 -6.86
N MET A 519 25.45 -31.96 -7.41
CA MET A 519 24.09 -31.40 -7.44
C MET A 519 23.24 -31.72 -6.18
N THR A 520 23.87 -32.10 -5.06
CA THR A 520 23.19 -32.41 -3.79
C THR A 520 22.35 -31.22 -3.28
N HIS A 521 22.84 -30.00 -3.47
CA HIS A 521 22.17 -28.78 -2.99
C HIS A 521 20.87 -28.44 -3.73
N ALA A 522 20.72 -28.89 -4.98
CA ALA A 522 19.48 -28.67 -5.74
C ALA A 522 18.44 -29.76 -5.46
N LYS A 523 18.88 -30.96 -5.07
CA LYS A 523 18.02 -32.11 -4.81
C LYS A 523 17.23 -32.01 -3.51
N SER A 524 17.72 -31.27 -2.52
CA SER A 524 17.04 -31.10 -1.23
C SER A 524 16.83 -29.64 -0.89
N SER A 525 15.79 -29.35 -0.12
CA SER A 525 15.65 -28.10 0.61
C SER A 525 16.80 -27.89 1.59
N ARG A 526 16.98 -26.64 2.06
CA ARG A 526 17.97 -26.31 3.09
C ARG A 526 17.80 -27.12 4.37
N ASN A 527 16.56 -27.47 4.71
CA ASN A 527 16.21 -28.34 5.82
C ASN A 527 15.45 -29.56 5.31
N VAL A 528 15.96 -30.75 5.61
CA VAL A 528 15.35 -32.03 5.21
C VAL A 528 13.91 -32.20 5.69
N LYS A 529 13.53 -31.57 6.81
CA LYS A 529 12.15 -31.61 7.30
C LYS A 529 11.17 -30.93 6.35
N ILE A 530 11.61 -29.95 5.56
CA ILE A 530 10.75 -29.28 4.57
C ILE A 530 10.34 -30.30 3.50
N ASP A 531 11.29 -31.09 2.99
CA ASP A 531 11.02 -32.09 1.96
C ASP A 531 10.19 -33.25 2.52
N GLN A 532 10.44 -33.70 3.76
CA GLN A 532 9.74 -34.84 4.36
C GLN A 532 8.31 -34.52 4.80
N VAL A 533 8.10 -33.33 5.38
CA VAL A 533 6.86 -32.94 6.07
C VAL A 533 6.00 -32.06 5.17
N ILE A 534 6.54 -30.93 4.70
CA ILE A 534 5.79 -29.97 3.86
C ILE A 534 5.58 -30.52 2.45
N ARG A 535 6.61 -31.15 1.87
CA ARG A 535 6.59 -31.66 0.48
C ARG A 535 6.13 -30.58 -0.51
N PRO A 536 6.82 -29.43 -0.60
CA PRO A 536 6.46 -28.36 -1.53
C PRO A 536 6.81 -28.68 -3.00
N GLY A 537 7.59 -29.75 -3.20
CA GLY A 537 8.36 -30.07 -4.41
C GLY A 537 9.17 -28.88 -4.94
N PRO A 538 9.43 -28.75 -6.27
CA PRO A 538 10.45 -27.83 -6.75
C PRO A 538 10.09 -26.36 -6.55
N TYR A 539 10.98 -25.60 -5.89
CA TYR A 539 10.86 -24.15 -5.71
C TYR A 539 12.23 -23.48 -5.82
N LYS A 540 12.23 -22.15 -5.93
CA LYS A 540 13.45 -21.34 -5.85
C LYS A 540 13.54 -20.66 -4.50
N GLU A 541 14.70 -20.74 -3.88
CA GLU A 541 15.01 -20.09 -2.61
C GLU A 541 15.76 -18.78 -2.85
N VAL A 542 15.29 -17.70 -2.23
CA VAL A 542 16.12 -16.51 -2.00
C VAL A 542 17.02 -16.80 -0.80
N LYS A 543 18.31 -17.08 -1.06
CA LYS A 543 19.28 -17.50 -0.04
C LYS A 543 19.41 -16.44 1.07
N PRO A 544 19.63 -16.82 2.35
CA PRO A 544 19.91 -15.88 3.44
C PRO A 544 21.07 -14.95 3.11
N CYS A 545 21.00 -13.70 3.56
CA CYS A 545 22.09 -12.75 3.35
C CYS A 545 23.33 -13.13 4.17
N MET A 546 24.52 -12.95 3.58
CA MET A 546 25.80 -13.28 4.22
C MET A 546 26.08 -12.40 5.46
N ASP A 547 25.56 -11.18 5.47
CA ASP A 547 25.66 -10.24 6.59
C ASP A 547 25.03 -10.76 7.89
N LEU A 548 24.03 -11.66 7.81
CA LEU A 548 23.47 -12.31 9.00
C LEU A 548 24.52 -13.17 9.71
N CYS A 549 25.36 -13.87 8.94
CA CYS A 549 26.46 -14.64 9.50
C CYS A 549 27.51 -13.71 10.12
N TRP A 550 27.91 -12.66 9.40
CA TRP A 550 28.90 -11.71 9.91
C TRP A 550 28.42 -11.00 11.18
N THR A 551 27.14 -10.61 11.22
CA THR A 551 26.51 -10.00 12.39
C THR A 551 26.50 -10.96 13.58
N LEU A 552 26.23 -12.24 13.36
CA LEU A 552 26.31 -13.28 14.39
C LEU A 552 27.73 -13.38 14.97
N VAL A 553 28.74 -13.54 14.11
CA VAL A 553 30.14 -13.66 14.54
C VAL A 553 30.62 -12.38 15.25
N GLN A 554 30.19 -11.20 14.79
CA GLN A 554 30.55 -9.92 15.40
C GLN A 554 29.88 -9.70 16.77
N SER A 555 28.67 -10.20 16.96
CA SER A 555 27.86 -9.92 18.16
C SER A 555 28.11 -10.90 19.29
N CYS A 556 28.58 -12.11 18.98
CA CYS A 556 28.75 -13.19 19.94
C CYS A 556 30.20 -13.37 20.43
N PRO A 557 30.40 -13.90 21.66
CA PRO A 557 31.72 -14.26 22.16
C PRO A 557 32.42 -15.31 21.29
N SER A 558 33.74 -15.20 21.16
CA SER A 558 34.55 -16.16 20.41
C SER A 558 34.49 -17.59 20.97
N ASP A 559 34.18 -17.75 22.26
CA ASP A 559 34.08 -19.05 22.93
C ASP A 559 32.96 -19.93 22.36
N LEU A 560 31.94 -19.32 21.74
CA LEU A 560 30.87 -20.04 21.04
C LEU A 560 31.32 -20.61 19.68
N GLY A 561 32.50 -20.21 19.18
CA GLY A 561 33.13 -20.82 18.01
C GLY A 561 32.43 -20.56 16.67
N PHE A 562 31.56 -19.55 16.57
CA PHE A 562 30.90 -19.22 15.30
C PHE A 562 31.90 -18.78 14.25
N GLN A 563 31.76 -19.33 13.03
CA GLN A 563 32.59 -18.99 11.89
C GLN A 563 31.74 -18.87 10.64
N CYS A 564 32.09 -17.90 9.80
CA CYS A 564 31.45 -17.70 8.51
C CYS A 564 32.30 -18.27 7.37
N PRO A 565 31.68 -18.82 6.31
CA PRO A 565 32.39 -19.19 5.10
C PRO A 565 33.26 -18.04 4.57
N GLY A 566 34.47 -18.37 4.10
CA GLY A 566 35.38 -17.40 3.50
C GLY A 566 34.78 -16.75 2.24
N SER A 567 35.15 -15.50 1.98
CA SER A 567 34.70 -14.78 0.79
C SER A 567 35.09 -15.52 -0.49
N GLY A 568 34.14 -15.69 -1.42
CA GLY A 568 34.34 -16.43 -2.67
C GLY A 568 34.42 -17.96 -2.52
N SER A 569 34.25 -18.52 -1.31
CA SER A 569 34.20 -19.97 -1.12
C SER A 569 32.93 -20.57 -1.74
N LEU A 570 33.01 -21.84 -2.14
CA LEU A 570 31.87 -22.60 -2.65
C LEU A 570 30.71 -22.62 -1.64
N GLY A 571 31.02 -22.80 -0.35
CA GLY A 571 30.03 -22.81 0.72
C GLY A 571 29.29 -21.47 0.86
N MET A 572 29.98 -20.34 0.68
CA MET A 572 29.35 -19.03 0.64
C MET A 572 28.39 -18.90 -0.54
N MET A 573 28.86 -19.19 -1.77
CA MET A 573 28.08 -19.02 -3.00
C MET A 573 26.81 -19.91 -3.03
N GLN A 574 26.89 -21.11 -2.45
CA GLN A 574 25.78 -22.05 -2.41
C GLN A 574 24.80 -21.78 -1.27
N SER A 575 25.27 -21.23 -0.14
CA SER A 575 24.45 -21.12 1.08
C SER A 575 23.92 -19.72 1.34
N TYR A 576 24.60 -18.68 0.87
CA TYR A 576 24.28 -17.29 1.17
C TYR A 576 24.17 -16.44 -0.12
N GLY A 577 23.44 -15.34 -0.02
CA GLY A 577 23.39 -14.28 -1.02
C GLY A 577 23.99 -12.97 -0.49
N THR A 578 24.12 -12.00 -1.38
CA THR A 578 24.58 -10.65 -1.07
C THR A 578 23.45 -9.66 -1.32
N ARG A 579 23.34 -8.64 -0.45
CA ARG A 579 22.35 -7.57 -0.62
C ARG A 579 22.63 -6.79 -1.90
N ASP A 580 21.56 -6.39 -2.56
CA ASP A 580 21.65 -5.43 -3.65
C ASP A 580 21.66 -3.99 -3.09
N LEU A 581 22.40 -3.12 -3.76
CA LEU A 581 22.55 -1.72 -3.37
C LEU A 581 21.33 -0.87 -3.77
N LYS A 582 20.49 -1.34 -4.72
CA LYS A 582 19.29 -0.64 -5.17
C LYS A 582 18.03 -1.01 -4.37
N GLY A 583 18.17 -1.93 -3.42
CA GLY A 583 17.09 -2.35 -2.52
C GLY A 583 16.33 -3.59 -2.99
N ASP A 584 16.68 -4.21 -4.12
CA ASP A 584 16.04 -5.47 -4.50
C ASP A 584 16.39 -6.59 -3.51
N VAL A 585 15.42 -7.48 -3.24
CA VAL A 585 15.63 -8.64 -2.37
C VAL A 585 16.38 -9.73 -3.14
N THR A 586 17.70 -9.58 -3.26
CA THR A 586 18.62 -10.58 -3.84
C THR A 586 19.07 -11.64 -2.83
N CYS A 587 18.87 -11.37 -1.54
CA CYS A 587 19.07 -12.31 -0.45
C CYS A 587 18.03 -12.09 0.65
N SER A 588 17.74 -13.14 1.41
CA SER A 588 16.73 -13.11 2.47
C SER A 588 17.35 -12.54 3.75
N PHE A 589 16.83 -11.40 4.19
CA PHE A 589 17.06 -10.85 5.52
C PHE A 589 15.70 -10.56 6.17
N LEU A 590 15.68 -10.56 7.50
CA LEU A 590 14.44 -10.38 8.23
C LEU A 590 13.95 -8.93 8.15
N GLY A 591 12.64 -8.74 7.98
CA GLY A 591 12.05 -7.42 7.72
C GLY A 591 12.34 -6.82 6.33
N ALA A 592 12.80 -7.62 5.36
CA ALA A 592 13.06 -7.16 3.99
C ALA A 592 11.78 -6.78 3.25
N VAL A 593 11.80 -5.60 2.60
CA VAL A 593 10.78 -5.14 1.66
C VAL A 593 11.38 -4.91 0.28
N TYR A 594 10.57 -5.04 -0.76
CA TYR A 594 10.95 -4.72 -2.13
C TYR A 594 10.80 -3.21 -2.39
N PHE A 595 11.85 -2.59 -2.93
CA PHE A 595 11.83 -1.21 -3.40
C PHE A 595 11.52 -1.16 -4.90
N LEU A 596 10.25 -1.34 -5.26
CA LEU A 596 9.80 -1.25 -6.64
C LEU A 596 9.54 0.23 -7.00
N SER A 597 10.58 1.01 -7.27
CA SER A 597 10.42 2.31 -7.93
C SER A 597 11.55 2.58 -8.93
N SER A 598 11.22 3.11 -10.09
CA SER A 598 12.16 3.62 -11.10
C SER A 598 12.67 5.03 -10.78
N ALA A 599 12.44 5.52 -9.56
CA ALA A 599 12.97 6.78 -9.07
C ALA A 599 14.10 6.48 -8.08
N GLU A 600 15.33 6.77 -8.51
CA GLU A 600 16.52 6.66 -7.65
C GLU A 600 16.34 7.51 -6.38
N ARG A 601 16.02 6.88 -5.24
CA ARG A 601 16.22 7.51 -3.94
C ARG A 601 17.53 7.06 -3.33
N ARG A 602 18.41 8.04 -3.14
CA ARG A 602 19.52 7.97 -2.19
C ARG A 602 18.95 7.87 -0.78
N TRP A 603 19.07 6.71 -0.17
CA TRP A 603 19.02 6.61 1.28
C TRP A 603 20.25 7.31 1.86
N ASN A 604 20.02 8.49 2.42
CA ASN A 604 20.99 9.14 3.30
C ASN A 604 20.95 8.41 4.63
N TRP A 605 22.01 7.64 4.91
CA TRP A 605 22.32 7.15 6.25
C TRP A 605 22.61 8.34 7.17
N VAL A 606 21.58 9.00 7.71
CA VAL A 606 21.74 10.02 8.76
C VAL A 606 21.65 9.31 10.12
N SER A 607 22.83 8.93 10.58
CA SER A 607 23.31 9.05 11.96
C SER A 607 22.39 8.58 13.09
N GLY A 608 22.58 7.32 13.47
CA GLY A 608 22.34 6.82 14.83
C GLY A 608 23.44 5.82 15.19
N GLY A 609 24.68 6.29 15.34
CA GLY A 609 25.83 5.44 15.65
C GLY A 609 27.15 5.99 15.11
N GLY A 610 27.69 7.02 15.78
CA GLY A 610 29.07 7.44 15.55
C GLY A 610 30.02 6.28 15.90
N GLY A 611 30.70 5.72 14.90
CA GLY A 611 31.65 4.63 15.14
C GLY A 611 32.45 4.09 13.95
N TRP A 612 32.06 4.35 12.70
CA TRP A 612 32.67 3.65 11.56
C TRP A 612 33.42 4.50 10.52
N ILE A 613 33.53 5.83 10.70
CA ILE A 613 34.28 6.69 9.77
C ILE A 613 35.78 6.83 10.13
N TRP A 614 36.21 6.37 11.32
CA TRP A 614 37.62 6.50 11.72
C TRP A 614 38.58 5.45 11.12
N ALA A 615 38.08 4.40 10.47
CA ALA A 615 38.94 3.34 9.93
C ALA A 615 39.62 3.67 8.58
N LEU A 616 39.14 4.68 7.84
CA LEU A 616 39.74 5.07 6.56
C LEU A 616 40.70 6.27 6.66
N GLY A 617 40.67 7.01 7.77
CA GLY A 617 41.61 8.12 8.04
C GLY A 617 42.95 7.69 8.63
N VAL A 618 43.00 6.54 9.33
CA VAL A 618 44.21 6.09 10.03
C VAL A 618 45.17 5.33 9.11
N ALA A 619 44.67 4.63 8.09
CA ALA A 619 45.51 3.96 7.10
C ALA A 619 46.29 4.95 6.20
N ALA A 620 45.76 6.15 5.97
CA ALA A 620 46.44 7.19 5.20
C ALA A 620 47.49 7.97 6.01
N TRP A 621 47.44 7.94 7.34
CA TRP A 621 48.42 8.62 8.19
C TRP A 621 49.67 7.78 8.44
N PHE A 622 49.53 6.46 8.63
CA PHE A 622 50.68 5.55 8.77
C PHE A 622 51.47 5.33 7.46
N ALA A 623 50.87 5.64 6.29
CA ALA A 623 51.58 5.60 5.02
C ALA A 623 52.40 6.86 4.72
N TRP A 624 52.31 7.92 5.53
CA TRP A 624 52.97 9.21 5.28
C TRP A 624 54.00 9.63 6.32
N THR A 625 54.07 8.96 7.48
CA THR A 625 55.17 9.14 8.44
C THR A 625 55.92 7.82 8.58
N GLY A 626 57.02 7.67 7.84
CA GLY A 626 57.90 6.52 7.98
C GLY A 626 58.54 6.48 9.37
N PHE A 627 58.14 5.48 10.16
CA PHE A 627 58.88 4.89 11.26
C PHE A 627 58.50 3.41 11.39
#